data_AF-A0A4V6HRN7-F1
#
_entry.id   AF-A0A4V6HRN7-F1
#
_cell.length_a   1.000
_cell.length_b   1.000
_cell.length_c   1.000
_cell.angle_alpha   90.00
_cell.angle_beta   90.00
_cell.angle_gamma   90.00
#
_symmetry.space_group_name_H-M   'P 1'
#
loop_
_entity.id
_entity.type
_entity.pdbx_description
1 polymer ?
#
loop_
_entity_poly.entity_id
_entity_poly.type
_entity_poly.pdbx_seq_one_letter_code
_entity_poly.pdbx_strand_id
1 'polypeptide(L)'
;MNQIYSKQSFKVYRADGGFVVHNTDKRFEEGHTHLSSFKSAKYLVDLALHKSLPYHLDTYRLVSLARISIDEEYKAKVMELVSNKRKKDKYVNSRRKCG
;
A
#
# COMPACT_ATOMS: atom_id res chain seq x y z
N MET A 1 -12.34 -15.85 11.32
CA MET A 1 -12.35 -14.48 10.78
C MET A 1 -13.68 -14.24 10.06
N ASN A 2 -14.41 -13.16 10.37
CA ASN A 2 -15.67 -12.88 9.70
C ASN A 2 -15.40 -12.10 8.40
N GLN A 3 -15.68 -12.71 7.23
CA GLN A 3 -15.52 -12.04 5.93
C GLN A 3 -16.62 -10.99 5.76
N ILE A 4 -16.23 -9.76 5.45
CA ILE A 4 -17.17 -8.64 5.31
C ILE A 4 -17.21 -8.06 3.89
N TYR A 5 -16.22 -8.39 3.06
CA TYR A 5 -16.16 -7.94 1.67
C TYR A 5 -15.27 -8.86 0.85
N SER A 6 -15.61 -9.00 -0.42
CA SER A 6 -14.82 -9.73 -1.40
C SER A 6 -14.93 -9.06 -2.76
N LYS A 7 -13.83 -9.02 -3.51
CA LYS A 7 -13.80 -8.53 -4.90
C LYS A 7 -12.69 -9.25 -5.65
N GLN A 8 -13.06 -10.01 -6.69
CA GLN A 8 -12.14 -10.90 -7.42
C GLN A 8 -11.32 -11.76 -6.45
N SER A 9 -9.99 -11.78 -6.59
CA SER A 9 -9.07 -12.51 -5.71
C SER A 9 -8.81 -11.85 -4.34
N PHE A 10 -9.56 -10.82 -3.96
CA PHE A 10 -9.35 -10.14 -2.68
C PHE A 10 -10.50 -10.39 -1.72
N LYS A 11 -10.15 -10.70 -0.47
CA LYS A 11 -11.07 -10.84 0.66
C LYS A 11 -10.68 -9.87 1.77
N VAL A 12 -11.69 -9.32 2.43
CA VAL A 12 -11.50 -8.47 3.61
C VAL A 12 -12.26 -9.07 4.77
N TYR A 13 -11.53 -9.26 5.87
CA TYR A 13 -12.04 -9.81 7.11
C TYR A 13 -12.07 -8.74 8.19
N ARG A 14 -13.03 -8.84 9.10
CA ARG A 14 -13.00 -8.08 10.35
C ARG A 14 -12.06 -8.76 11.34
N ALA A 15 -11.15 -7.99 11.90
CA ALA A 15 -10.22 -8.40 12.94
C ALA A 15 -10.36 -7.47 14.15
N ASP A 16 -9.83 -7.88 15.30
CA ASP A 16 -9.90 -7.05 16.50
C ASP A 16 -9.13 -5.73 16.27
N GLY A 17 -9.83 -4.61 16.43
CA GLY A 17 -9.28 -3.27 16.17
C GLY A 17 -9.11 -2.87 14.69
N GLY A 18 -9.58 -3.66 13.71
CA GLY A 18 -9.44 -3.27 12.30
C GLY A 18 -9.91 -4.29 11.25
N PHE A 19 -9.20 -4.32 10.14
CA PHE A 19 -9.54 -5.07 8.94
C PHE A 19 -8.30 -5.76 8.38
N VAL A 20 -8.46 -6.98 7.93
CA VAL A 20 -7.40 -7.73 7.23
C VAL A 20 -7.78 -7.84 5.77
N VAL A 21 -6.91 -7.37 4.88
CA VAL A 21 -7.02 -7.58 3.44
C VAL A 21 -6.12 -8.73 3.07
N HIS A 22 -6.63 -9.71 2.34
CA HIS A 22 -5.88 -10.86 1.85
C HIS A 22 -6.14 -11.04 0.36
N ASN A 23 -5.06 -11.24 -0.40
CA ASN A 23 -5.15 -11.72 -1.77
C ASN A 23 -5.12 -13.26 -1.77
N THR A 24 -6.22 -13.89 -2.19
CA THR A 24 -6.41 -15.34 -2.19
C THR A 24 -5.53 -16.08 -3.18
N ASP A 25 -4.95 -15.39 -4.15
CA ASP A 25 -3.97 -15.98 -5.06
C ASP A 25 -2.59 -16.14 -4.39
N LYS A 26 -2.44 -15.64 -3.17
CA LYS A 26 -1.24 -15.76 -2.33
C LYS A 26 -1.56 -16.53 -1.05
N ARG A 27 -0.54 -17.19 -0.50
CA ARG A 27 -0.61 -17.76 0.86
C ARG A 27 -0.96 -16.67 1.85
N PHE A 28 -1.84 -16.97 2.80
CA PHE A 28 -2.32 -15.99 3.76
C PHE A 28 -1.16 -15.27 4.45
N GLU A 29 -0.19 -16.00 4.98
CA GLU A 29 1.02 -15.51 5.68
C GLU A 29 1.77 -14.40 4.93
N GLU A 30 1.82 -14.48 3.60
CA GLU A 30 2.59 -13.58 2.74
C GLU A 30 1.73 -12.53 2.03
N GLY A 31 0.44 -12.82 1.85
CA GLY A 31 -0.49 -12.07 1.02
C GLY A 31 -1.51 -11.23 1.79
N HIS A 32 -1.30 -10.99 3.10
CA HIS A 32 -2.23 -10.23 3.93
C HIS A 32 -1.63 -8.96 4.54
N THR A 33 -2.49 -7.97 4.77
CA THR A 33 -2.15 -6.74 5.48
C THR A 33 -3.27 -6.31 6.42
N HIS A 34 -2.92 -5.58 7.48
CA HIS A 34 -3.83 -5.07 8.49
C HIS A 34 -4.07 -3.58 8.25
N LEU A 35 -5.31 -3.13 8.42
CA LEU A 35 -5.70 -1.74 8.23
C LEU A 35 -6.71 -1.34 9.30
N SER A 36 -6.62 -0.11 9.78
CA SER A 36 -7.54 0.43 10.79
C SER A 36 -8.92 0.79 10.25
N SER A 37 -9.06 0.98 8.93
CA SER A 37 -10.32 1.44 8.32
C SER A 37 -10.72 0.56 7.13
N PHE A 38 -12.02 0.23 7.08
CA PHE A 38 -12.62 -0.52 5.98
C PHE A 38 -12.53 0.24 4.64
N LYS A 39 -12.62 1.58 4.69
CA LYS A 39 -12.48 2.41 3.50
C LYS A 39 -11.06 2.29 2.92
N SER A 40 -10.04 2.31 3.77
CA SER A 40 -8.65 2.07 3.34
C SER A 40 -8.45 0.66 2.80
N ALA A 41 -9.11 -0.35 3.39
CA ALA A 41 -9.07 -1.72 2.89
C ALA A 41 -9.63 -1.84 1.47
N LYS A 42 -10.84 -1.33 1.23
CA LYS A 42 -11.43 -1.28 -0.11
C LYS A 42 -10.55 -0.52 -1.11
N TYR A 43 -10.05 0.64 -0.69
CA TYR A 43 -9.21 1.47 -1.56
C TYR A 43 -7.92 0.75 -1.99
N LEU A 44 -7.24 0.04 -1.07
CA LEU A 44 -6.05 -0.74 -1.40
C LEU A 44 -6.36 -1.90 -2.35
N VAL A 45 -7.51 -2.56 -2.18
CA VAL A 45 -7.99 -3.59 -3.12
C VAL A 45 -8.20 -2.98 -4.51
N ASP A 46 -8.87 -1.83 -4.61
CA ASP A 46 -9.10 -1.18 -5.90
C ASP A 46 -7.79 -0.76 -6.58
N LEU A 47 -6.82 -0.23 -5.83
CA LEU A 47 -5.50 0.11 -6.36
C LEU A 47 -4.75 -1.11 -6.90
N ALA A 48 -4.78 -2.23 -6.16
CA ALA A 48 -4.13 -3.47 -6.57
C ALA A 48 -4.77 -4.07 -7.83
N LEU A 49 -6.11 -4.01 -7.93
CA LEU A 49 -6.87 -4.49 -9.09
C LEU A 49 -6.64 -3.64 -10.34
N HIS A 50 -6.64 -2.32 -10.19
CA HIS A 50 -6.46 -1.39 -11.30
C HIS A 50 -4.99 -1.06 -11.58
N LYS A 51 -4.04 -1.67 -10.86
CA LYS A 51 -2.59 -1.40 -10.95
C LYS A 51 -2.27 0.10 -10.93
N SER A 52 -3.05 0.87 -10.17
CA SER A 52 -2.93 2.33 -10.12
C SER A 52 -1.85 2.74 -9.12
N LEU A 53 -1.02 3.74 -9.45
CA LEU A 53 0.08 4.20 -8.60
C LEU A 53 -0.32 5.36 -7.69
N PRO A 54 -0.36 5.18 -6.36
CA PRO A 54 -0.89 6.19 -5.46
C PRO A 54 0.24 7.03 -4.81
N TYR A 55 0.69 8.09 -5.48
CA TYR A 55 1.78 8.96 -5.03
C TYR A 55 1.56 9.63 -3.66
N HIS A 56 0.30 9.83 -3.26
CA HIS A 56 -0.07 10.51 -2.01
C HIS A 56 -0.06 9.59 -0.79
N LEU A 57 -0.06 8.26 -0.95
CA LEU A 57 -0.09 7.33 0.17
C LEU A 57 1.19 7.39 1.00
N ASP A 58 1.07 7.10 2.29
CA ASP A 58 2.21 6.92 3.18
C ASP A 58 2.92 5.59 2.92
N THR A 59 4.12 5.46 3.49
CA THR A 59 4.98 4.29 3.31
C THR A 59 4.34 2.99 3.79
N TYR A 60 3.57 2.99 4.88
CA TYR A 60 2.92 1.78 5.40
C TYR A 60 1.86 1.26 4.43
N ARG A 61 1.03 2.15 3.88
CA ARG A 61 0.02 1.78 2.89
C ARG A 61 0.63 1.32 1.56
N LEU A 62 1.73 1.93 1.12
CA LEU A 62 2.46 1.48 -0.07
C LEU A 62 3.08 0.09 0.11
N VAL A 63 3.73 -0.17 1.24
CA VAL A 63 4.27 -1.52 1.55
C VAL A 63 3.13 -2.55 1.64
N SER A 64 2.01 -2.16 2.24
CA SER A 64 0.80 -3.00 2.29
C SER A 64 0.26 -3.34 0.90
N LEU A 65 0.22 -2.35 0.00
CA LEU A 65 -0.19 -2.52 -1.39
C LEU A 65 0.72 -3.51 -2.12
N ALA A 66 2.04 -3.32 -2.04
CA ALA A 66 3.01 -4.22 -2.64
C ALA A 66 2.91 -5.66 -2.09
N ARG A 67 2.58 -5.82 -0.80
CA ARG A 67 2.42 -7.15 -0.18
C ARG A 67 1.22 -7.91 -0.75
N ILE A 68 0.09 -7.26 -0.94
CA ILE A 68 -1.14 -7.90 -1.46
C ILE A 68 -1.14 -8.04 -2.98
N SER A 69 -0.26 -7.32 -3.69
CA SER A 69 -0.10 -7.45 -5.15
C SER A 69 0.67 -8.72 -5.54
N ILE A 70 0.36 -9.23 -6.74
CA ILE A 70 1.02 -10.39 -7.38
C ILE A 70 1.96 -9.92 -8.49
N ASP A 71 1.54 -8.91 -9.24
CA ASP A 71 2.29 -8.38 -10.38
C ASP A 71 3.63 -7.77 -9.93
N GLU A 72 4.73 -8.38 -10.36
CA GLU A 72 6.08 -7.99 -9.94
C GLU A 72 6.49 -6.62 -10.49
N GLU A 73 6.03 -6.25 -11.70
CA GLU A 73 6.32 -4.94 -12.28
C GLU A 73 5.62 -3.83 -11.48
N TYR A 74 4.36 -4.04 -11.13
CA TYR A 74 3.60 -3.14 -10.28
C TYR A 74 4.21 -3.04 -8.88
N LYS A 75 4.61 -4.17 -8.28
CA LYS A 75 5.31 -4.19 -6.98
C LYS A 75 6.60 -3.38 -7.03
N ALA A 76 7.40 -3.53 -8.08
CA ALA A 76 8.63 -2.76 -8.25
C ALA A 76 8.36 -1.26 -8.29
N LYS A 77 7.36 -0.82 -9.07
CA LYS A 77 6.94 0.60 -9.14
C LYS A 77 6.45 1.13 -7.79
N VAL A 78 5.67 0.34 -7.04
CA VAL A 78 5.20 0.74 -5.70
C VAL A 78 6.37 0.85 -4.72
N MET A 79 7.33 -0.08 -4.76
CA MET A 79 8.51 -0.05 -3.89
C MET A 79 9.49 1.08 -4.25
N GLU A 80 9.53 1.49 -5.51
CA GLU A 80 10.24 2.71 -5.93
C GLU A 80 9.66 3.95 -5.26
N LEU A 81 8.32 4.09 -5.21
CA LEU A 81 7.66 5.20 -4.50
C LEU A 81 8.01 5.23 -3.01
N VAL A 82 8.10 4.06 -2.36
CA VAL A 82 8.55 3.95 -0.96
C VAL A 82 9.98 4.45 -0.81
N SER A 83 10.86 4.07 -1.73
CA SER A 83 12.28 4.46 -1.72
C SER A 83 12.46 5.96 -1.91
N ASN A 84 11.71 6.56 -2.83
CA ASN A 84 11.75 8.00 -3.11
C ASN A 84 11.23 8.83 -1.92
N LYS A 85 10.24 8.33 -1.17
CA LYS A 85 9.74 9.01 0.05
C LYS A 85 10.76 9.03 1.20
N ARG A 86 11.67 8.06 1.25
CA ARG A 86 12.75 8.00 2.26
C ARG A 86 13.90 8.97 1.96
N LYS A 87 14.14 9.28 0.68
CA LYS A 87 15.23 10.14 0.20
C LYS A 87 14.77 11.61 0.02
N LYS A 88 14.27 12.25 1.07
CA LYS A 88 14.13 13.72 1.02
C LYS A 88 15.49 14.33 1.37
N ASP A 89 16.22 14.77 0.35
CA ASP A 89 17.37 15.64 0.55
C ASP A 89 16.92 16.93 1.26
N LYS A 90 17.75 17.43 2.18
CA LYS A 90 17.47 18.70 2.84
C LYS A 90 17.51 19.80 1.78
N TYR A 91 16.39 20.50 1.59
CA TYR A 91 16.36 21.70 0.77
C TYR A 91 17.32 22.74 1.36
N VAL A 92 18.35 23.12 0.60
CA VAL A 92 19.28 24.21 0.96
C VAL A 92 19.02 25.38 0.02
N ASN A 93 18.43 26.47 0.54
CA ASN A 93 18.31 27.73 -0.20
C ASN A 93 19.63 28.49 -0.12
N SER A 94 20.55 28.24 -1.05
CA SER A 94 21.86 28.87 -1.10
C SER A 94 21.84 30.27 -1.73
N ARG A 95 20.89 31.15 -1.35
CA ARG A 95 21.01 32.59 -1.62
C ARG A 95 22.16 33.16 -0.77
N ARG A 96 23.39 33.02 -1.26
CA ARG A 96 24.57 33.70 -0.72
C ARG A 96 24.37 35.21 -0.89
N LYS A 97 24.30 35.96 0.22
CA LYS A 97 24.43 37.43 0.16
C LYS A 97 25.86 37.73 -0.30
N CYS A 98 25.98 38.40 -1.45
CA CYS A 98 27.19 39.11 -1.82
C CYS A 98 27.46 40.16 -0.74
N GLY A 99 28.68 40.18 -0.21
CA GLY A 99 29.20 41.21 0.69
C GLY A 99 30.59 41.57 0.21
#